data_AF-A0A0P0WS14-F1
#
_entry.id   AF-A0A0P0WS14-F1
#
_cell.length_a   1.000
_cell.length_b   1.000
_cell.length_c   1.000
_cell.angle_alpha   90.00
_cell.angle_beta   90.00
_cell.angle_gamma   90.00
#
_symmetry.space_group_name_H-M   'P 1'
#
loop_
_entity.id
_entity.type
_entity.pdbx_description
1 polymer ?
#
loop_
_entity_poly.entity_id
_entity_poly.type
_entity_poly.pdbx_seq_one_letter_code
_entity_poly.pdbx_strand_id
1 'polypeptide(L)'
;EDIEQEALATLVVNKLRGSLKIAAIKAPGFGERKTQYLDDIAILTGATVIRDEVGLSLDKADKSVLGTAAKVVLNKESTTIVGDGSTQEEVTKRVAQIKNLIEAAEQEYEKEKLNERIAKLAGGVAVIQVGAQTETELKEKKLRVEDALNATKAAVEEGIVVGGGCTLLRLAARVDAIKDNLENDEQKVGAEIVRRALSYPLKLIAKNAGVNGSVVTEKVLSNDNFKFGYNAATGQYEDLMAAGIIDPTKVVRCCLEHAASVAKTFLTSDVVVVEIKEPEPAPVTNPMDNSGYGY
;
A
#
# COMPACT_ATOMS: atom_id res chain seq x y z
N GLU A 1 12.44 -6.97 20.81
CA GLU A 1 11.74 -8.08 20.12
C GLU A 1 10.28 -7.76 19.98
N ASP A 2 9.61 -7.52 21.09
CA ASP A 2 8.30 -6.90 21.15
C ASP A 2 8.33 -5.78 22.20
N ILE A 3 7.22 -5.05 22.33
CA ILE A 3 7.05 -4.02 23.36
C ILE A 3 5.85 -4.40 24.21
N GLU A 4 6.08 -4.61 25.50
CA GLU A 4 5.04 -4.97 26.45
C GLU A 4 4.02 -3.85 26.66
N GLN A 5 2.81 -4.20 27.09
CA GLN A 5 1.69 -3.26 27.20
C GLN A 5 1.99 -2.08 28.16
N GLU A 6 2.65 -2.32 29.29
CA GLU A 6 3.00 -1.24 30.24
C GLU A 6 3.99 -0.24 29.64
N ALA A 7 5.03 -0.74 28.95
CA ALA A 7 5.98 0.10 28.26
C ALA A 7 5.29 0.89 27.13
N LEU A 8 4.44 0.23 26.35
CA LEU A 8 3.71 0.86 25.25
C LEU A 8 2.74 1.95 25.75
N ALA A 9 2.01 1.71 26.84
CA ALA A 9 1.11 2.69 27.43
C ALA A 9 1.86 3.98 27.82
N THR A 10 3.05 3.83 28.41
CA THR A 10 3.91 4.96 28.75
C THR A 10 4.33 5.76 27.51
N LEU A 11 4.71 5.09 26.42
CA LEU A 11 5.07 5.74 25.15
C LEU A 11 3.88 6.49 24.53
N VAL A 12 2.69 5.89 24.57
CA VAL A 12 1.46 6.47 24.02
C VAL A 12 1.06 7.73 24.78
N VAL A 13 1.08 7.70 26.12
CA VAL A 13 0.75 8.87 26.94
C VAL A 13 1.71 10.03 26.66
N ASN A 14 3.01 9.76 26.58
CA ASN A 14 4.01 10.79 26.29
C ASN A 14 3.88 11.37 24.87
N LYS A 15 3.52 10.53 23.89
CA LYS A 15 3.25 10.96 22.52
C LYS A 15 2.01 11.85 22.44
N LEU A 16 0.92 11.47 23.10
CA LEU A 16 -0.33 12.25 23.11
C LEU A 16 -0.19 13.58 23.84
N ARG A 17 0.62 13.63 24.90
CA ARG A 17 0.95 14.88 25.61
C ARG A 17 1.89 15.80 24.83
N GLY A 18 2.49 15.31 23.74
CA GLY A 18 3.44 16.08 22.93
C GLY A 18 4.84 16.26 23.56
N SER A 19 5.09 15.69 24.74
CA SER A 19 6.38 15.79 25.43
C SER A 19 7.52 15.12 24.64
N LEU A 20 7.23 14.02 23.96
CA LEU A 20 8.21 13.29 23.16
C LEU A 20 7.56 12.71 21.90
N LYS A 21 8.15 13.00 20.74
CA LYS A 21 7.72 12.44 19.44
C LYS A 21 8.33 11.05 19.27
N ILE A 22 7.56 10.01 19.59
CA ILE A 22 8.03 8.62 19.58
C ILE A 22 7.20 7.77 18.62
N ALA A 23 7.84 6.74 18.08
CA ALA A 23 7.17 5.61 17.48
C ALA A 23 7.86 4.30 17.88
N ALA A 24 7.06 3.25 17.97
CA ALA A 24 7.45 1.93 18.43
C ALA A 24 7.21 0.95 17.28
N ILE A 25 8.22 0.16 16.92
CA ILE A 25 8.16 -0.82 15.83
C ILE A 25 8.76 -2.14 16.30
N LYS A 26 8.23 -3.25 15.78
CA LYS A 26 8.78 -4.58 16.03
C LYS A 26 10.08 -4.77 15.25
N ALA A 27 10.97 -5.62 15.77
CA ALA A 27 12.20 -5.96 15.07
C ALA A 27 11.90 -6.74 13.78
N PRO A 28 12.64 -6.51 12.69
CA PRO A 28 12.47 -7.28 11.46
C PRO A 28 13.05 -8.69 11.60
N GLY A 29 12.35 -9.69 11.06
CA GLY A 29 12.82 -11.08 11.05
C GLY A 29 12.76 -11.78 12.41
N PHE A 30 13.29 -13.01 12.46
CA PHE A 30 13.28 -13.87 13.64
C PHE A 30 14.64 -14.56 13.83
N GLY A 31 14.95 -14.99 15.05
CA GLY A 31 16.18 -15.73 15.38
C GLY A 31 17.46 -14.95 15.03
N GLU A 32 18.44 -15.63 14.45
CA GLU A 32 19.72 -15.03 14.07
C GLU A 32 19.59 -13.94 13.00
N ARG A 33 18.59 -14.07 12.11
CA ARG A 33 18.34 -13.07 11.06
C ARG A 33 17.92 -11.73 11.63
N LYS A 34 17.14 -11.73 12.71
CA LYS A 34 16.76 -10.51 13.44
C LYS A 34 18.00 -9.76 13.90
N THR A 35 18.97 -10.48 14.47
CA THR A 35 20.25 -9.93 14.90
C THR A 35 21.02 -9.32 13.73
N GLN A 36 21.11 -10.03 12.61
CA GLN A 36 21.77 -9.54 11.40
C GLN A 36 21.08 -8.30 10.80
N TYR A 37 19.74 -8.26 10.78
CA TYR A 37 18.99 -7.10 10.29
C TYR A 37 19.14 -5.88 11.21
N LEU A 38 19.19 -6.08 12.52
CA LEU A 38 19.44 -4.99 13.47
C LEU A 38 20.85 -4.42 13.28
N ASP A 39 21.84 -5.26 13.00
CA ASP A 39 23.20 -4.79 12.66
C ASP A 39 23.21 -3.99 11.35
N ASP A 40 22.46 -4.43 10.36
CA ASP A 40 22.35 -3.70 9.09
C ASP A 40 21.71 -2.31 9.28
N ILE A 41 20.66 -2.22 10.12
CA ILE A 41 20.03 -0.94 10.49
C ILE A 41 21.01 -0.07 11.30
N ALA A 42 21.76 -0.67 12.22
CA ALA A 42 22.75 0.03 13.03
C ALA A 42 23.86 0.63 12.16
N ILE A 43 24.41 -0.13 11.21
CA ILE A 43 25.40 0.35 10.24
C ILE A 43 24.81 1.48 9.38
N LEU A 44 23.58 1.32 8.89
CA LEU A 44 22.91 2.33 8.07
C LEU A 44 22.70 3.66 8.81
N THR A 45 22.42 3.61 10.12
CA THR A 45 22.09 4.79 10.94
C THR A 45 23.24 5.29 11.83
N GLY A 46 24.37 4.57 11.86
CA GLY A 46 25.46 4.83 12.80
C GLY A 46 25.15 4.46 14.25
N ALA A 47 24.09 3.70 14.50
CA ALA A 47 23.71 3.25 15.84
C ALA A 47 24.60 2.10 16.34
N THR A 48 24.51 1.80 17.63
CA THR A 48 24.99 0.54 18.21
C THR A 48 23.82 -0.28 18.71
N VAL A 49 23.74 -1.56 18.32
CA VAL A 49 22.67 -2.46 18.79
C VAL A 49 22.92 -2.78 20.26
N ILE A 50 21.96 -2.45 21.12
CA ILE A 50 22.00 -2.80 22.55
C ILE A 50 21.74 -4.30 22.69
N ARG A 51 22.71 -5.02 23.25
CA ARG A 51 22.64 -6.46 23.53
C ARG A 51 23.24 -6.73 24.89
N ASP A 52 22.51 -7.45 25.73
CA ASP A 52 22.97 -7.83 27.07
C ASP A 52 24.25 -8.69 27.01
N GLU A 53 24.38 -9.52 25.96
CA GLU A 53 25.56 -10.36 25.69
C GLU A 53 26.86 -9.56 25.50
N VAL A 54 26.74 -8.30 25.03
CA VAL A 54 27.88 -7.39 24.80
C VAL A 54 28.08 -6.45 26.00
N GLY A 55 27.34 -6.67 27.09
CA GLY A 55 27.43 -5.88 28.32
C GLY A 55 26.76 -4.50 28.25
N LEU A 56 25.97 -4.25 27.20
CA LEU A 56 25.22 -3.01 27.01
C LEU A 56 23.77 -3.24 27.46
N SER A 57 23.36 -2.56 28.52
CA SER A 57 22.02 -2.65 29.09
C SER A 57 21.22 -1.35 28.82
N LEU A 58 19.89 -1.47 28.68
CA LEU A 58 19.03 -0.35 28.29
C LEU A 58 19.04 0.81 29.30
N ASP A 59 19.25 0.52 30.58
CA ASP A 59 19.35 1.50 31.67
C ASP A 59 20.60 2.37 31.59
N LYS A 60 21.65 1.89 30.90
CA LYS A 60 22.94 2.59 30.73
C LYS A 60 23.12 3.18 29.33
N ALA A 61 22.11 3.04 28.46
CA ALA A 61 22.17 3.55 27.11
C ALA A 61 22.24 5.09 27.11
N ASP A 62 23.23 5.64 26.43
CA ASP A 62 23.41 7.08 26.27
C ASP A 62 23.11 7.53 24.83
N LYS A 63 23.37 8.79 24.51
CA LYS A 63 23.15 9.31 23.15
C LYS A 63 24.15 8.75 22.13
N SER A 64 25.28 8.19 22.57
CA SER A 64 26.32 7.69 21.67
C SER A 64 25.92 6.41 20.95
N VAL A 65 25.00 5.62 21.55
CA VAL A 65 24.50 4.38 20.94
C VAL A 65 23.31 4.59 20.00
N LEU A 66 22.73 5.80 19.96
CA LEU A 66 21.57 6.10 19.13
C LEU A 66 21.95 6.36 17.67
N GLY A 67 21.14 5.83 16.75
CA GLY A 67 21.29 6.09 15.31
C GLY A 67 20.65 7.41 14.87
N THR A 68 21.19 7.98 13.80
CA THR A 68 20.64 9.15 13.12
C THR A 68 20.11 8.76 11.75
N ALA A 69 18.98 9.34 11.36
CA ALA A 69 18.36 9.15 10.04
C ALA A 69 17.76 10.48 9.58
N ALA A 70 17.84 10.76 8.27
CA ALA A 70 17.26 11.96 7.67
C ALA A 70 15.73 11.94 7.72
N LYS A 71 15.12 10.76 7.52
CA LYS A 71 13.66 10.60 7.55
C LYS A 71 13.26 9.18 7.91
N VAL A 72 12.25 9.04 8.76
CA VAL A 72 11.63 7.74 9.07
C VAL A 72 10.14 7.84 8.76
N VAL A 73 9.64 6.92 7.92
CA VAL A 73 8.23 6.83 7.53
C VAL A 73 7.68 5.49 7.98
N LEU A 74 6.56 5.54 8.69
CA LEU A 74 5.92 4.37 9.29
C LEU A 74 4.51 4.23 8.73
N ASN A 75 4.23 3.05 8.18
CA ASN A 75 2.91 2.62 7.72
C ASN A 75 2.47 1.40 8.54
N LYS A 76 1.22 0.96 8.37
CA LYS A 76 0.67 -0.21 9.06
C LYS A 76 1.50 -1.49 8.84
N GLU A 77 2.04 -1.65 7.63
CA GLU A 77 2.72 -2.88 7.19
C GLU A 77 4.20 -2.70 6.87
N SER A 78 4.70 -1.46 6.82
CA SER A 78 6.07 -1.18 6.40
C SER A 78 6.70 -0.01 7.17
N THR A 79 8.01 -0.10 7.37
CA THR A 79 8.85 0.97 7.95
C THR A 79 9.97 1.28 6.97
N THR A 80 10.11 2.56 6.61
CA THR A 80 11.16 3.05 5.72
C THR A 80 12.07 3.98 6.49
N ILE A 81 13.36 3.65 6.55
CA ILE A 81 14.39 4.47 7.18
C ILE A 81 15.27 5.03 6.07
N VAL A 82 15.36 6.34 5.99
CA VAL A 82 16.21 7.07 5.04
C VAL A 82 17.42 7.59 5.81
N GLY A 83 18.59 7.02 5.53
CA GLY A 83 19.86 7.47 6.12
C GLY A 83 20.21 8.92 5.74
N ASP A 84 21.05 9.55 6.53
CA ASP A 84 21.57 10.90 6.28
C ASP A 84 22.82 10.93 5.38
N GLY A 85 23.30 9.75 4.96
CA GLY A 85 24.45 9.56 4.07
C GLY A 85 25.80 9.56 4.78
N SER A 86 25.83 9.72 6.11
CA SER A 86 27.08 9.78 6.89
C SER A 86 27.87 8.45 6.90
N THR A 87 27.18 7.32 6.75
CA THR A 87 27.74 5.96 6.89
C THR A 87 27.91 5.23 5.56
N GLN A 88 27.93 5.94 4.43
CA GLN A 88 27.94 5.34 3.09
C GLN A 88 29.11 4.37 2.86
N GLU A 89 30.30 4.67 3.40
CA GLU A 89 31.46 3.78 3.32
C GLU A 89 31.23 2.46 4.09
N GLU A 90 30.69 2.55 5.30
CA GLU A 90 30.39 1.38 6.14
C GLU A 90 29.29 0.51 5.54
N VAL A 91 28.25 1.13 4.95
CA VAL A 91 27.22 0.43 4.19
C VAL A 91 27.83 -0.31 3.00
N THR A 92 28.77 0.30 2.28
CA THR A 92 29.45 -0.33 1.14
C THR A 92 30.30 -1.53 1.58
N LYS A 93 31.03 -1.40 2.70
CA LYS A 93 31.78 -2.52 3.30
C LYS A 93 30.84 -3.65 3.72
N ARG A 94 29.70 -3.32 4.33
CA ARG A 94 28.70 -4.31 4.75
C ARG A 94 28.10 -5.05 3.55
N VAL A 95 27.79 -4.35 2.47
CA VAL A 95 27.31 -4.97 1.22
C VAL A 95 28.37 -5.92 0.64
N ALA A 96 29.65 -5.52 0.65
CA ALA A 96 30.75 -6.40 0.19
C ALA A 96 30.87 -7.68 1.05
N GLN A 97 30.74 -7.56 2.38
CA GLN A 97 30.73 -8.72 3.28
C GLN A 97 29.58 -9.68 2.95
N ILE A 98 28.37 -9.15 2.73
CA ILE A 98 27.19 -9.98 2.42
C ILE A 98 27.35 -10.65 1.05
N LYS A 99 27.98 -9.99 0.06
CA LYS A 99 28.31 -10.60 -1.24
C LYS A 99 29.22 -11.81 -1.10
N ASN A 100 30.26 -11.72 -0.26
CA ASN A 100 31.15 -12.86 0.00
C ASN A 100 30.40 -14.02 0.67
N LEU A 101 29.43 -13.73 1.55
CA LEU A 101 28.58 -14.76 2.16
C LEU A 101 27.67 -15.45 1.14
N ILE A 102 27.20 -14.73 0.11
CA ILE A 102 26.41 -15.31 -0.98
C ILE A 102 27.23 -16.31 -1.80
N GLU A 103 28.49 -15.98 -2.07
CA GLU A 103 29.41 -16.87 -2.81
C GLU A 103 29.72 -18.16 -2.04
N ALA A 104 29.82 -18.07 -0.71
CA ALA A 104 30.04 -19.21 0.17
C ALA A 104 28.77 -20.02 0.47
N ALA A 105 27.57 -19.47 0.23
CA ALA A 105 26.32 -20.16 0.49
C ALA A 105 26.05 -21.27 -0.53
N GLU A 106 25.72 -22.47 -0.06
CA GLU A 106 25.37 -23.59 -0.94
C GLU A 106 23.86 -23.65 -1.21
N GLN A 107 23.05 -23.12 -0.28
CA GLN A 107 21.59 -23.19 -0.34
C GLN A 107 20.98 -21.97 -1.05
N GLU A 108 20.11 -22.21 -2.03
CA GLU A 108 19.44 -21.15 -2.78
C GLU A 108 18.60 -20.23 -1.90
N TYR A 109 17.92 -20.79 -0.90
CA TYR A 109 17.14 -20.04 0.07
C TYR A 109 17.99 -19.03 0.88
N GLU A 110 19.23 -19.38 1.21
CA GLU A 110 20.12 -18.46 1.92
C GLU A 110 20.60 -17.34 0.99
N LYS A 111 20.93 -17.67 -0.26
CA LYS A 111 21.29 -16.68 -1.29
C LYS A 111 20.18 -15.67 -1.51
N GLU A 112 18.93 -16.13 -1.63
CA GLU A 112 17.76 -15.25 -1.78
C GLU A 112 17.65 -14.26 -0.61
N LYS A 113 17.81 -14.73 0.63
CA LYS A 113 17.69 -13.88 1.83
C LYS A 113 18.86 -12.90 2.00
N LEU A 114 20.05 -13.30 1.61
CA LEU A 114 21.21 -12.38 1.56
C LEU A 114 21.04 -11.33 0.45
N ASN A 115 20.48 -11.71 -0.71
CA ASN A 115 20.14 -10.76 -1.78
C ASN A 115 19.07 -9.75 -1.33
N GLU A 116 18.04 -10.17 -0.58
CA GLU A 116 17.06 -9.25 0.01
C GLU A 116 17.73 -8.21 0.93
N ARG A 117 18.74 -8.62 1.71
CA ARG A 117 19.51 -7.72 2.57
C ARG A 117 20.32 -6.71 1.77
N ILE A 118 21.04 -7.18 0.75
CA ILE A 118 21.77 -6.29 -0.16
C ILE A 118 20.80 -5.31 -0.82
N ALA A 119 19.65 -5.76 -1.30
CA ALA A 119 18.66 -4.89 -1.93
C ALA A 119 18.18 -3.78 -0.98
N LYS A 120 18.04 -4.07 0.31
CA LYS A 120 17.65 -3.07 1.33
C LYS A 120 18.78 -2.10 1.69
N LEU A 121 20.04 -2.54 1.68
CA LEU A 121 21.21 -1.72 2.03
C LEU A 121 21.74 -0.90 0.84
N ALA A 122 21.80 -1.52 -0.34
CA ALA A 122 22.27 -0.91 -1.58
C ALA A 122 21.15 -0.20 -2.34
N GLY A 123 19.89 -0.45 -1.97
CA GLY A 123 18.72 0.20 -2.55
C GLY A 123 18.76 1.71 -2.29
N GLY A 124 19.13 2.47 -3.32
CA GLY A 124 19.10 3.93 -3.26
C GLY A 124 17.68 4.41 -2.98
N VAL A 125 17.54 5.30 -2.00
CA VAL A 125 16.27 5.96 -1.73
C VAL A 125 16.18 7.22 -2.59
N ALA A 126 15.23 7.24 -3.52
CA ALA A 126 14.89 8.44 -4.27
C ALA A 126 13.82 9.25 -3.52
N VAL A 127 14.07 10.55 -3.30
CA VAL A 127 13.10 11.47 -2.69
C VAL A 127 12.52 12.37 -3.77
N ILE A 128 11.21 12.29 -3.99
CA ILE A 128 10.48 13.19 -4.90
C ILE A 128 9.91 14.35 -4.10
N GLN A 129 10.37 15.57 -4.37
CA GLN A 129 9.85 16.80 -3.76
C GLN A 129 8.80 17.42 -4.70
N VAL A 130 7.56 17.50 -4.23
CA VAL A 130 6.45 18.10 -5.00
C VAL A 130 6.24 19.53 -4.50
N GLY A 131 6.26 20.50 -5.41
CA GLY A 131 5.99 21.91 -5.13
C GLY A 131 4.66 22.38 -5.74
N ALA A 132 4.01 23.34 -5.09
CA ALA A 132 2.79 23.97 -5.58
C ALA A 132 2.66 25.41 -5.04
N GLN A 133 1.77 26.21 -5.63
CA GLN A 133 1.59 27.61 -5.24
C GLN A 133 0.68 27.77 -4.01
N THR A 134 -0.24 26.83 -3.80
CA THR A 134 -1.17 26.82 -2.65
C THR A 134 -1.12 25.49 -1.91
N GLU A 135 -1.54 25.47 -0.64
CA GLU A 135 -1.57 24.24 0.16
C GLU A 135 -2.54 23.19 -0.42
N THR A 136 -3.68 23.64 -0.95
CA THR A 136 -4.67 22.76 -1.58
C THR A 136 -4.10 22.08 -2.82
N GLU A 137 -3.44 22.85 -3.68
CA GLU A 137 -2.78 22.33 -4.88
C GLU A 137 -1.60 21.41 -4.50
N LEU A 138 -0.86 21.73 -3.43
CA LEU A 138 0.22 20.88 -2.93
C LEU A 138 -0.30 19.49 -2.55
N LYS A 139 -1.40 19.44 -1.80
CA LYS A 139 -2.03 18.17 -1.39
C LYS A 139 -2.50 17.36 -2.59
N GLU A 140 -3.17 18.00 -3.55
CA GLU A 140 -3.66 17.35 -4.77
C GLU A 140 -2.52 16.79 -5.64
N LYS A 141 -1.51 17.63 -5.94
CA LYS A 141 -0.33 17.20 -6.72
C LYS A 141 0.44 16.09 -6.02
N LYS A 142 0.59 16.18 -4.70
CA LYS A 142 1.25 15.14 -3.91
C LYS A 142 0.53 13.80 -4.07
N LEU A 143 -0.80 13.77 -3.88
CA LEU A 143 -1.60 12.55 -4.02
C LEU A 143 -1.48 11.98 -5.44
N ARG A 144 -1.52 12.84 -6.46
CA ARG A 144 -1.36 12.42 -7.87
C ARG A 144 0.00 11.78 -8.15
N VAL A 145 1.07 12.33 -7.56
CA VAL A 145 2.43 11.76 -7.70
C VAL A 145 2.56 10.45 -6.93
N GLU A 146 1.95 10.33 -5.75
CA GLU A 146 1.91 9.09 -4.98
C GLU A 146 1.17 7.99 -5.75
N ASP A 147 0.01 8.30 -6.34
CA ASP A 147 -0.75 7.37 -7.18
C ASP A 147 0.04 6.93 -8.42
N ALA A 148 0.70 7.87 -9.12
CA ALA A 148 1.54 7.55 -10.28
C ALA A 148 2.72 6.63 -9.91
N LEU A 149 3.36 6.87 -8.76
CA LEU A 149 4.44 6.02 -8.26
C LEU A 149 3.94 4.60 -7.96
N ASN A 150 2.79 4.47 -7.30
CA ASN A 150 2.20 3.18 -6.95
C ASN A 150 1.75 2.42 -8.21
N ALA A 151 1.14 3.10 -9.18
CA ALA A 151 0.76 2.51 -10.46
C ALA A 151 1.97 2.00 -11.24
N THR A 152 3.05 2.78 -11.29
CA THR A 152 4.30 2.38 -11.98
C THR A 152 4.94 1.17 -11.31
N LYS A 153 4.99 1.12 -9.97
CA LYS A 153 5.48 -0.06 -9.23
C LYS A 153 4.65 -1.31 -9.55
N ALA A 154 3.32 -1.18 -9.48
CA ALA A 154 2.41 -2.27 -9.80
C ALA A 154 2.55 -2.76 -11.27
N ALA A 155 2.81 -1.85 -12.19
CA ALA A 155 3.04 -2.16 -13.60
C ALA A 155 4.35 -2.89 -13.84
N VAL A 156 5.41 -2.56 -13.09
CA VAL A 156 6.70 -3.28 -13.16
C VAL A 156 6.57 -4.70 -12.60
N GLU A 157 5.74 -4.90 -11.57
CA GLU A 157 5.58 -6.20 -10.90
C GLU A 157 4.79 -7.22 -11.72
N GLU A 158 3.62 -6.85 -12.26
CA GLU A 158 2.72 -7.79 -12.96
C GLU A 158 2.44 -7.40 -14.43
N GLY A 159 3.14 -6.39 -14.95
CA GLY A 159 2.95 -5.88 -16.30
C GLY A 159 1.76 -4.93 -16.44
N ILE A 160 1.40 -4.66 -17.69
CA ILE A 160 0.36 -3.70 -18.09
C ILE A 160 -0.69 -4.36 -18.98
N VAL A 161 -1.91 -3.82 -18.91
CA VAL A 161 -3.04 -4.19 -19.78
C VAL A 161 -3.67 -2.95 -20.40
N VAL A 162 -4.56 -3.18 -21.36
CA VAL A 162 -5.30 -2.10 -22.04
C VAL A 162 -6.26 -1.44 -21.05
N GLY A 163 -6.14 -0.13 -20.87
CA GLY A 163 -6.89 0.58 -19.86
C GLY A 163 -8.34 0.91 -20.22
N GLY A 164 -8.90 1.88 -19.52
CA GLY A 164 -10.23 2.43 -19.81
C GLY A 164 -11.38 1.44 -19.59
N GLY A 165 -11.17 0.40 -18.79
CA GLY A 165 -12.16 -0.67 -18.57
C GLY A 165 -12.35 -1.62 -19.76
N CYS A 166 -11.59 -1.47 -20.85
CA CYS A 166 -11.68 -2.34 -22.03
C CYS A 166 -11.19 -3.77 -21.71
N THR A 167 -10.18 -3.92 -20.87
CA THR A 167 -9.71 -5.24 -20.41
C THR A 167 -10.82 -6.00 -19.68
N LEU A 168 -11.54 -5.35 -18.76
CA LEU A 168 -12.66 -5.96 -18.02
C LEU A 168 -13.79 -6.37 -18.98
N LEU A 169 -14.11 -5.53 -19.96
CA LEU A 169 -15.10 -5.86 -20.97
C LEU A 169 -14.71 -7.09 -21.81
N ARG A 170 -13.44 -7.20 -22.21
CA ARG A 170 -12.96 -8.36 -22.98
C ARG A 170 -12.94 -9.64 -22.12
N LEU A 171 -12.64 -9.52 -20.83
CA LEU A 171 -12.80 -10.63 -19.89
C LEU A 171 -14.27 -11.06 -19.76
N ALA A 172 -15.22 -10.12 -19.76
CA ALA A 172 -16.64 -10.42 -19.72
C ALA A 172 -17.07 -11.32 -20.90
N ALA A 173 -16.56 -11.07 -22.11
CA ALA A 173 -16.85 -11.88 -23.30
C ALA A 173 -16.32 -13.33 -23.20
N ARG A 174 -15.39 -13.62 -22.29
CA ARG A 174 -14.87 -14.97 -22.05
C ARG A 174 -15.66 -15.74 -20.98
N VAL A 175 -16.51 -15.06 -20.22
CA VAL A 175 -17.32 -15.69 -19.16
C VAL A 175 -18.34 -16.68 -19.73
N ASP A 176 -18.84 -16.45 -20.94
CA ASP A 176 -19.81 -17.35 -21.58
C ASP A 176 -19.23 -18.77 -21.76
N ALA A 177 -17.96 -18.90 -22.14
CA ALA A 177 -17.28 -20.20 -22.22
C ALA A 177 -17.13 -20.89 -20.85
N ILE A 178 -17.02 -20.12 -19.76
CA ILE A 178 -16.99 -20.70 -18.40
C ILE A 178 -18.39 -21.17 -18.02
N LYS A 179 -19.41 -20.37 -18.33
CA LYS A 179 -20.82 -20.65 -18.05
C LYS A 179 -21.30 -21.95 -18.70
N ASP A 180 -20.84 -22.25 -19.92
CA ASP A 180 -21.18 -23.49 -20.62
C ASP A 180 -20.63 -24.76 -19.94
N ASN A 181 -19.59 -24.62 -19.12
CA ASN A 181 -19.01 -25.72 -18.34
C ASN A 181 -19.62 -25.86 -16.94
N LEU A 182 -20.56 -25.00 -16.55
CA LEU A 182 -21.23 -25.07 -15.24
C LEU A 182 -22.48 -25.94 -15.33
N GLU A 183 -22.57 -26.95 -14.47
CA GLU A 183 -23.70 -27.88 -14.46
C GLU A 183 -24.92 -27.29 -13.76
N ASN A 184 -24.71 -26.52 -12.68
CA ASN A 184 -25.78 -25.96 -11.85
C ASN A 184 -26.28 -24.59 -12.39
N ASP A 185 -27.59 -24.44 -12.53
CA ASP A 185 -28.23 -23.21 -13.00
C ASP A 185 -27.97 -22.00 -12.08
N GLU A 186 -27.86 -22.19 -10.77
CA GLU A 186 -27.48 -21.13 -9.83
C GLU A 186 -26.05 -20.62 -10.08
N GLN A 187 -25.13 -21.54 -10.40
CA GLN A 187 -23.76 -21.17 -10.77
C GLN A 187 -23.74 -20.41 -12.10
N LYS A 188 -24.58 -20.78 -13.07
CA LYS A 188 -24.74 -20.03 -14.33
C LYS A 188 -25.28 -18.62 -14.10
N VAL A 189 -26.19 -18.43 -13.15
CA VAL A 189 -26.65 -17.10 -12.72
C VAL A 189 -25.50 -16.30 -12.10
N GLY A 190 -24.68 -16.93 -11.25
CA GLY A 190 -23.48 -16.32 -10.70
C GLY A 190 -22.49 -15.84 -11.78
N ALA A 191 -22.22 -16.68 -12.78
CA ALA A 191 -21.39 -16.30 -13.93
C ALA A 191 -21.98 -15.11 -14.70
N GLU A 192 -23.29 -15.08 -14.92
CA GLU A 192 -23.97 -13.96 -15.57
C GLU A 192 -23.87 -12.65 -14.77
N ILE A 193 -23.91 -12.71 -13.43
CA ILE A 193 -23.69 -11.54 -12.56
C ILE A 193 -22.29 -10.96 -12.77
N VAL A 194 -21.26 -11.82 -12.77
CA VAL A 194 -19.87 -11.40 -13.00
C VAL A 194 -19.71 -10.81 -14.41
N ARG A 195 -20.27 -11.47 -15.43
CA ARG A 195 -20.25 -10.98 -16.82
C ARG A 195 -20.82 -9.56 -16.92
N ARG A 196 -21.96 -9.32 -16.30
CA ARG A 196 -22.59 -7.99 -16.26
C ARG A 196 -21.71 -6.99 -15.50
N ALA A 197 -21.24 -7.35 -14.31
CA ALA A 197 -20.40 -6.52 -13.45
C ALA A 197 -19.16 -5.99 -14.20
N LEU A 198 -18.46 -6.87 -14.93
CA LEU A 198 -17.27 -6.53 -15.71
C LEU A 198 -17.52 -5.52 -16.84
N SER A 199 -18.77 -5.39 -17.32
CA SER A 199 -19.13 -4.41 -18.36
C SER A 199 -19.42 -3.00 -17.83
N TYR A 200 -19.70 -2.85 -16.52
CA TYR A 200 -20.07 -1.56 -15.93
C TYR A 200 -18.95 -0.51 -15.94
N PRO A 201 -17.67 -0.84 -15.66
CA PRO A 201 -16.60 0.15 -15.61
C PRO A 201 -16.47 0.97 -16.90
N LEU A 202 -16.42 0.33 -18.07
CA LEU A 202 -16.37 1.04 -19.35
C LEU A 202 -17.64 1.89 -19.58
N LYS A 203 -18.82 1.36 -19.24
CA LYS A 203 -20.09 2.10 -19.39
C LYS A 203 -20.13 3.35 -18.52
N LEU A 204 -19.60 3.28 -17.30
CA LEU A 204 -19.54 4.42 -16.38
C LEU A 204 -18.51 5.46 -16.86
N ILE A 205 -17.34 5.03 -17.32
CA ILE A 205 -16.34 5.93 -17.93
C ILE A 205 -16.95 6.67 -19.13
N ALA A 206 -17.60 5.92 -20.04
CA ALA A 206 -18.27 6.49 -21.20
C ALA A 206 -19.40 7.47 -20.81
N LYS A 207 -20.24 7.09 -19.83
CA LYS A 207 -21.32 7.95 -19.32
C LYS A 207 -20.78 9.25 -18.72
N ASN A 208 -19.71 9.17 -17.94
CA ASN A 208 -19.07 10.34 -17.34
C ASN A 208 -18.41 11.24 -18.40
N ALA A 209 -18.00 10.67 -19.53
CA ALA A 209 -17.54 11.40 -20.72
C ALA A 209 -18.70 11.95 -21.59
N GLY A 210 -19.96 11.79 -21.17
CA GLY A 210 -21.13 12.32 -21.88
C GLY A 210 -21.63 11.50 -23.07
N VAL A 211 -21.14 10.26 -23.24
CA VAL A 211 -21.56 9.37 -24.33
C VAL A 211 -22.31 8.14 -23.83
N ASN A 212 -23.10 7.50 -24.70
CA ASN A 212 -23.86 6.31 -24.32
C ASN A 212 -22.94 5.08 -24.18
N GLY A 213 -22.75 4.62 -22.94
CA GLY A 213 -21.88 3.49 -22.63
C GLY A 213 -22.25 2.17 -23.30
N SER A 214 -23.53 1.93 -23.61
CA SER A 214 -23.95 0.71 -24.31
C SER A 214 -23.44 0.69 -25.76
N VAL A 215 -23.52 1.83 -26.45
CA VAL A 215 -23.00 1.99 -27.82
C VAL A 215 -21.49 1.83 -27.85
N VAL A 216 -20.80 2.40 -26.85
CA VAL A 216 -19.34 2.25 -26.70
C VAL A 216 -18.96 0.78 -26.48
N THR A 217 -19.66 0.10 -25.59
CA THR A 217 -19.42 -1.31 -25.26
C THR A 217 -19.56 -2.20 -26.49
N GLU A 218 -20.65 -2.03 -27.24
CA GLU A 218 -20.93 -2.79 -28.45
C GLU A 218 -19.87 -2.55 -29.54
N LYS A 219 -19.50 -1.28 -29.75
CA LYS A 219 -18.49 -0.93 -30.75
C LYS A 219 -17.09 -1.47 -30.40
N VAL A 220 -16.71 -1.47 -29.12
CA VAL A 220 -15.45 -2.08 -28.67
C VAL A 220 -15.46 -3.60 -28.86
N LEU A 221 -16.57 -4.27 -28.53
CA LEU A 221 -16.70 -5.72 -28.71
C LEU A 221 -16.80 -6.15 -30.18
N SER A 222 -17.29 -5.29 -31.07
CA SER A 222 -17.35 -5.57 -32.51
C SER A 222 -15.97 -5.71 -33.18
N ASN A 223 -14.89 -5.37 -32.48
CA ASN A 223 -13.52 -5.47 -32.97
C ASN A 223 -12.69 -6.46 -32.14
N ASP A 224 -12.19 -7.49 -32.82
CA ASP A 224 -11.39 -8.57 -32.22
C ASP A 224 -10.00 -8.12 -31.74
N ASN A 225 -9.50 -6.96 -32.21
CA ASN A 225 -8.20 -6.46 -31.76
C ASN A 225 -8.25 -6.07 -30.29
N PHE A 226 -7.53 -6.82 -29.43
CA PHE A 226 -7.44 -6.58 -27.98
C PHE A 226 -7.07 -5.14 -27.59
N LYS A 227 -6.30 -4.43 -28.43
CA LYS A 227 -5.86 -3.06 -28.17
C LYS A 227 -6.86 -2.00 -28.56
N PHE A 228 -7.86 -2.35 -29.37
CA PHE A 228 -8.91 -1.43 -29.78
C PHE A 228 -9.83 -1.12 -28.61
N GLY A 229 -10.06 0.16 -28.36
CA GLY A 229 -10.93 0.64 -27.31
C GLY A 229 -11.41 2.07 -27.53
N TYR A 230 -12.13 2.60 -26.56
CA TYR A 230 -12.66 3.97 -26.60
C TYR A 230 -11.84 4.88 -25.67
N ASN A 231 -11.19 5.88 -26.25
CA ASN A 231 -10.51 6.92 -25.50
C ASN A 231 -11.54 7.97 -25.05
N ALA A 232 -11.89 7.93 -23.77
CA ALA A 232 -12.85 8.86 -23.19
C ALA A 232 -12.35 10.31 -23.08
N ALA A 233 -11.04 10.55 -23.15
CA ALA A 233 -10.48 11.90 -23.10
C ALA A 233 -10.59 12.63 -24.46
N THR A 234 -10.46 11.89 -25.57
CA THR A 234 -10.55 12.46 -26.94
C THR A 234 -11.88 12.16 -27.64
N GLY A 235 -12.65 11.20 -27.13
CA GLY A 235 -13.90 10.72 -27.73
C GLY A 235 -13.71 9.82 -28.95
N GLN A 236 -12.49 9.30 -29.18
CA GLN A 236 -12.15 8.52 -30.37
C GLN A 236 -12.00 7.02 -30.07
N TYR A 237 -12.16 6.21 -31.11
CA TYR A 237 -11.91 4.76 -31.04
C TYR A 237 -10.56 4.48 -31.71
N GLU A 238 -9.61 3.96 -30.93
CA GLU A 238 -8.22 3.83 -31.35
C GLU A 238 -7.52 2.66 -30.63
N ASP A 239 -6.25 2.43 -30.97
CA ASP A 239 -5.38 1.54 -30.21
C ASP A 239 -5.00 2.24 -28.89
N LEU A 240 -5.60 1.79 -27.79
CA LEU A 240 -5.42 2.38 -26.48
C LEU A 240 -3.99 2.20 -25.95
N MET A 241 -3.31 1.14 -26.36
CA MET A 241 -1.92 0.90 -25.95
C MET A 241 -0.98 1.89 -26.66
N ALA A 242 -1.22 2.18 -27.94
CA ALA A 242 -0.50 3.21 -28.68
C ALA A 242 -0.84 4.64 -28.18
N ALA A 243 -2.09 4.86 -27.75
CA ALA A 243 -2.54 6.12 -27.16
C ALA A 243 -2.06 6.34 -25.71
N GLY A 244 -1.38 5.36 -25.09
CA GLY A 244 -0.88 5.44 -23.72
C GLY A 244 -1.93 5.23 -22.63
N ILE A 245 -3.12 4.72 -22.98
CA ILE A 245 -4.19 4.38 -22.03
C ILE A 245 -3.98 2.93 -21.59
N ILE A 246 -3.14 2.78 -20.56
CA ILE A 246 -2.73 1.51 -19.99
C ILE A 246 -3.02 1.49 -18.49
N ASP A 247 -3.42 0.32 -17.99
CA ASP A 247 -3.64 0.08 -16.57
C ASP A 247 -2.68 -1.02 -16.08
N PRO A 248 -2.15 -0.95 -14.84
CA PRO A 248 -1.34 -2.03 -14.29
C PRO A 248 -2.16 -3.32 -14.09
N THR A 249 -1.63 -4.47 -14.53
CA THR A 249 -2.32 -5.76 -14.40
C THR A 249 -2.71 -6.06 -12.96
N LYS A 250 -1.78 -5.81 -12.02
CA LYS A 250 -1.98 -6.02 -10.58
C LYS A 250 -3.19 -5.26 -10.06
N VAL A 251 -3.39 -4.03 -10.49
CA VAL A 251 -4.51 -3.20 -10.05
C VAL A 251 -5.83 -3.80 -10.53
N VAL A 252 -5.92 -4.15 -11.82
CA VAL A 252 -7.15 -4.73 -12.39
C VAL A 252 -7.51 -6.06 -11.71
N ARG A 253 -6.52 -6.94 -11.50
CA ARG A 253 -6.69 -8.24 -10.84
C ARG A 253 -7.11 -8.08 -9.38
N CYS A 254 -6.35 -7.32 -8.58
CA CYS A 254 -6.67 -7.11 -7.17
C CYS A 254 -8.02 -6.41 -6.98
N CYS A 255 -8.38 -5.44 -7.82
CA CYS A 255 -9.69 -4.81 -7.78
C CYS A 255 -10.83 -5.83 -7.98
N LEU A 256 -10.70 -6.73 -8.96
CA LEU A 256 -11.71 -7.76 -9.22
C LEU A 256 -11.80 -8.78 -8.08
N GLU A 257 -10.66 -9.28 -7.59
CA GLU A 257 -10.59 -10.25 -6.48
C GLU A 257 -11.18 -9.68 -5.19
N HIS A 258 -10.80 -8.45 -4.82
CA HIS A 258 -11.31 -7.79 -3.62
C HIS A 258 -12.81 -7.48 -3.73
N ALA A 259 -13.27 -7.01 -4.88
CA ALA A 259 -14.69 -6.76 -5.12
C ALA A 259 -15.52 -8.06 -5.01
N ALA A 260 -15.03 -9.15 -5.61
CA ALA A 260 -15.68 -10.46 -5.52
C ALA A 260 -15.67 -11.00 -4.07
N SER A 261 -14.58 -10.79 -3.32
CA SER A 261 -14.47 -11.20 -1.93
C SER A 261 -15.50 -10.51 -1.03
N VAL A 262 -15.64 -9.18 -1.16
CA VAL A 262 -16.65 -8.41 -0.40
C VAL A 262 -18.06 -8.78 -0.84
N ALA A 263 -18.31 -8.91 -2.14
CA ALA A 263 -19.61 -9.29 -2.68
C ALA A 263 -20.04 -10.67 -2.19
N LYS A 264 -19.12 -11.65 -2.13
CA LYS A 264 -19.38 -12.97 -1.57
C LYS A 264 -19.88 -12.86 -0.13
N THR A 265 -19.14 -12.19 0.74
CA THR A 265 -19.53 -12.01 2.15
C THR A 265 -20.90 -11.34 2.27
N PHE A 266 -21.14 -10.30 1.46
CA PHE A 266 -22.41 -9.56 1.47
C PHE A 266 -23.60 -10.42 1.03
N LEU A 267 -23.45 -11.20 -0.05
CA LEU A 267 -24.51 -12.07 -0.58
C LEU A 267 -24.82 -13.26 0.32
N THR A 268 -23.83 -13.74 1.09
CA THR A 268 -24.02 -14.86 2.04
C THR A 268 -24.44 -14.41 3.44
N SER A 269 -24.61 -13.10 3.67
CA SER A 269 -24.99 -12.57 4.99
C SER A 269 -26.50 -12.56 5.15
N ASP A 270 -27.04 -13.46 5.98
CA ASP A 270 -28.49 -13.50 6.27
C ASP A 270 -28.91 -12.54 7.40
N VAL A 271 -27.99 -12.21 8.32
CA VAL A 271 -28.28 -11.42 9.53
C VAL A 271 -27.19 -10.38 9.77
N VAL A 272 -27.60 -9.17 10.12
CA VAL A 272 -26.71 -8.08 10.54
C VAL A 272 -27.14 -7.61 11.92
N VAL A 273 -26.21 -7.60 12.87
CA VAL A 273 -26.42 -7.05 14.22
C VAL A 273 -25.80 -5.67 14.27
N VAL A 274 -26.57 -4.68 14.71
CA VAL A 274 -26.13 -3.29 14.86
C VAL A 274 -26.30 -2.83 16.30
N GLU A 275 -25.38 -2.00 16.76
CA GLU A 275 -25.51 -1.32 18.05
C GLU A 275 -26.58 -0.24 17.95
N ILE A 276 -27.51 -0.24 18.90
CA ILE A 276 -28.55 0.78 18.97
C ILE A 276 -27.89 2.05 19.51
N LYS A 277 -28.13 3.19 18.85
CA LYS A 277 -27.63 4.49 19.33
C LYS A 277 -28.15 4.72 20.76
N GLU A 278 -27.24 4.74 21.73
CA GLU A 278 -27.57 5.16 23.09
C GLU A 278 -27.97 6.65 23.08
N PRO A 279 -28.96 7.06 23.90
CA PRO A 279 -29.29 8.47 24.05
C PRO A 279 -28.05 9.20 24.56
N GLU A 280 -27.66 10.27 23.86
CA GLU A 280 -26.55 11.10 24.32
C GLU A 280 -26.86 11.61 25.73
N PRO A 281 -25.94 11.47 26.69
CA PRO A 281 -26.15 11.99 28.03
C PRO A 281 -26.44 13.48 27.90
N ALA A 282 -27.59 13.90 28.45
CA ALA A 282 -27.99 15.30 28.45
C ALA A 282 -26.81 16.14 28.95
N PRO A 283 -26.45 17.24 28.24
CA PRO A 283 -25.33 18.06 28.66
C PRO A 283 -25.58 18.46 30.11
N VAL A 284 -24.66 18.05 30.97
CA VAL A 284 -24.69 18.37 32.39
C VAL A 284 -24.53 19.89 32.47
N THR A 285 -25.64 20.62 32.59
CA THR A 285 -25.59 22.05 32.87
C THR A 285 -24.98 22.19 34.25
N ASN A 286 -23.70 22.53 34.34
CA ASN A 286 -23.07 22.91 35.60
C ASN A 286 -23.82 24.13 36.16
N PRO A 287 -24.51 24.04 37.32
CA PRO A 287 -25.25 25.17 37.89
C PRO A 287 -24.35 26.21 38.59
N MET A 288 -23.09 26.37 38.16
CA MET A 288 -22.10 27.20 38.85
C MET A 288 -21.35 28.14 37.90
N ASP A 289 -22.08 28.91 37.10
CA ASP A 289 -21.52 30.15 36.52
C ASP A 289 -22.52 31.32 36.59
N ASN A 290 -23.20 31.42 37.73
CA ASN A 290 -24.03 32.57 38.07
C ASN A 290 -23.65 33.11 39.45
N SER A 291 -22.37 33.49 39.59
CA SER A 291 -21.92 34.38 40.67
C SER A 291 -21.47 35.68 40.01
N GLY A 292 -22.29 36.71 40.19
CA GLY A 292 -22.23 37.96 39.44
C GLY A 292 -21.06 38.89 39.78
N TYR A 293 -20.85 39.80 38.84
CA TYR A 293 -20.52 41.23 38.96
C TYR A 293 -20.88 41.78 37.56
N GLY A 294 -21.70 42.80 37.34
CA GLY A 294 -22.19 43.90 38.15
C GLY A 294 -22.30 45.09 37.20
N TYR A 295 -23.49 45.67 37.08
CA TYR A 295 -23.79 47.11 37.14
C TYR A 295 -25.31 47.25 37.31
#